data_AF-S8FNZ6-F1
#
_entry.id   AF-S8FNZ6-F1
#
_cell.length_a   1.000
_cell.length_b   1.000
_cell.length_c   1.000
_cell.angle_alpha   90.00
_cell.angle_beta   90.00
_cell.angle_gamma   90.00
#
_symmetry.space_group_name_H-M   'P 1'
#
loop_
_entity.id
_entity.type
_entity.pdbx_description
1 polymer ?
#
loop_
_entity_poly.entity_id
_entity_poly.type
_entity_poly.pdbx_seq_one_letter_code
_entity_poly.pdbx_strand_id
1 'polypeptide(L)'
;MVTDCARCDQCFKTSEALAQHLRTSQSHNVCSTCVIDFTTRLSLIQHYLSGPAHNYCQRCDSHFDVPTKLARHLESAHYQCLMCGLSLSFTSPKNLVEHYRHSHSACLECRQVCGTAAAFDLHCREHHWYCVDCKRVFQDGESLREHLESSTHAGRNVHCPDVKCAKLFSSGSALIQHLESGSCKSKMTRHEVNRLAVQMDVENVLTNPARLLTGPGGSAPPKITASWATERSRNLATGQYECMICHKGFVNLDRLNRHLQSSTHDEKIYRCPQGWKGCGNEFNTLGALCQHVEKGSCGVRQFNNTLQKYVTALSDGMKRLAL
;
A
#
# COMPACT_ATOMS: atom_id res chain seq x y z
N MET A 1 36.46 19.48 -57.30
CA MET A 1 35.68 18.25 -57.52
C MET A 1 34.33 18.47 -56.85
N VAL A 2 33.23 18.23 -57.56
CA VAL A 2 31.88 18.29 -56.99
C VAL A 2 31.63 16.95 -56.32
N THR A 3 31.18 16.94 -55.07
CA THR A 3 30.81 15.72 -54.36
C THR A 3 29.30 15.57 -54.44
N ASP A 4 28.82 14.55 -55.13
CA ASP A 4 27.40 14.26 -55.32
C ASP A 4 26.90 13.24 -54.28
N CYS A 5 25.62 13.36 -53.93
CA CYS A 5 24.93 12.40 -53.08
C CYS A 5 24.23 11.34 -53.94
N ALA A 6 24.75 10.11 -53.93
CA ALA A 6 24.32 9.00 -54.77
C ALA A 6 22.85 8.54 -54.62
N ARG A 7 22.05 9.17 -53.74
CA ARG A 7 20.67 8.76 -53.44
C ARG A 7 19.63 9.85 -53.65
N CYS A 8 20.03 11.12 -53.62
CA CYS A 8 19.13 12.25 -53.86
C CYS A 8 19.64 13.14 -55.01
N ASP A 9 20.70 12.71 -55.68
CA ASP A 9 21.37 13.36 -56.82
C ASP A 9 21.69 14.85 -56.58
N GLN A 10 21.85 15.24 -55.31
CA GLN A 10 22.23 16.59 -54.91
C GLN A 10 23.75 16.76 -54.99
N CYS A 11 24.19 17.85 -55.60
CA CYS A 11 25.60 18.18 -55.79
C CYS A 11 26.07 19.18 -54.75
N PHE A 12 27.17 18.87 -54.06
CA PHE A 12 27.77 19.70 -53.04
C PHE A 12 29.14 20.22 -53.47
N LYS A 13 29.42 21.47 -53.10
CA LYS A 13 30.68 22.14 -53.42
C LYS A 13 31.86 21.64 -52.59
N THR A 14 31.61 21.03 -51.44
CA THR A 14 32.61 20.49 -50.51
C THR A 14 32.14 19.20 -49.85
N SER A 15 33.10 18.37 -49.40
CA SER A 15 32.85 17.15 -48.61
C SER A 15 32.10 17.42 -47.31
N GLU A 16 32.37 18.56 -46.67
CA GLU A 16 31.72 18.95 -45.41
C GLU A 16 30.25 19.29 -45.63
N ALA A 17 29.91 19.91 -46.76
CA ALA A 17 28.53 20.22 -47.13
C ALA A 17 27.73 18.96 -47.45
N LEU A 18 28.34 17.97 -48.11
CA LEU A 18 27.74 16.64 -48.31
C LEU A 18 27.54 15.92 -46.97
N ALA A 19 28.54 15.94 -46.09
CA ALA A 19 28.44 15.30 -44.78
C ALA A 19 27.37 15.93 -43.89
N GLN A 20 27.19 17.25 -43.95
CA GLN A 20 26.10 17.95 -43.27
C GLN A 20 24.74 17.56 -43.85
N HIS A 21 24.60 17.55 -45.18
CA HIS A 21 23.37 17.12 -45.86
C HIS A 21 22.93 15.72 -45.45
N LEU A 22 23.87 14.75 -45.43
CA LEU A 22 23.61 13.37 -45.02
C LEU A 22 23.11 13.26 -43.56
N ARG A 23 23.48 14.20 -42.68
CA ARG A 23 23.05 14.22 -41.28
C ARG A 23 21.72 14.93 -41.03
N THR A 24 21.36 15.91 -41.86
CA THR A 24 20.20 16.78 -41.61
C THR A 24 19.02 16.52 -42.55
N SER A 25 19.24 15.82 -43.66
CA SER A 25 18.20 15.55 -44.64
C SER A 25 17.27 14.42 -44.17
N GLN A 26 15.96 14.64 -44.30
CA GLN A 26 14.94 13.62 -44.02
C GLN A 26 14.95 12.47 -45.04
N SER A 27 15.64 12.64 -46.17
CA SER A 27 15.75 11.63 -47.23
C SER A 27 16.77 10.53 -46.92
N HIS A 28 17.59 10.70 -45.88
CA HIS A 28 18.63 9.77 -45.48
C HIS A 28 18.37 9.18 -44.10
N ASN A 29 18.77 7.92 -43.90
CA ASN A 29 18.69 7.25 -42.61
C ASN A 29 20.10 6.83 -42.22
N VAL A 30 20.94 7.81 -41.89
CA VAL A 30 22.38 7.58 -41.68
C VAL A 30 22.66 7.21 -40.24
N CYS A 31 23.35 6.09 -40.04
CA CYS A 31 24.05 5.82 -38.79
C CYS A 31 25.34 6.65 -38.76
N SER A 32 25.44 7.62 -37.85
CA SER A 32 26.63 8.49 -37.76
C SER A 32 27.89 7.77 -37.26
N THR A 33 27.74 6.69 -36.51
CA THR A 33 28.86 5.89 -35.97
C THR A 33 29.47 4.98 -37.04
N CYS A 34 28.62 4.30 -37.82
CA CYS A 34 29.07 3.37 -38.87
C CYS A 34 29.17 4.03 -40.25
N VAL A 35 28.65 5.25 -40.39
CA VAL A 35 28.60 6.03 -41.64
C VAL A 35 27.89 5.26 -42.76
N ILE A 36 26.81 4.54 -42.41
CA ILE A 36 25.99 3.77 -43.35
C ILE A 36 24.64 4.48 -43.54
N ASP A 37 24.26 4.72 -44.79
CA ASP A 37 22.94 5.26 -45.14
C ASP A 37 21.96 4.14 -45.50
N PHE A 38 20.87 4.02 -44.73
CA PHE A 38 19.90 2.95 -44.87
C PHE A 38 18.70 3.35 -45.74
N THR A 39 18.22 2.40 -46.54
CA THR A 39 17.08 2.59 -47.46
C THR A 39 15.80 3.03 -46.75
N THR A 40 15.61 2.66 -45.48
CA THR A 40 14.42 3.02 -44.69
C THR A 40 14.79 3.27 -43.23
N ARG A 41 13.92 3.96 -42.49
CA ARG A 41 14.06 4.12 -41.03
C ARG A 41 14.01 2.78 -40.31
N LEU A 42 13.20 1.83 -40.77
CA LEU A 42 13.12 0.49 -40.18
C LEU A 42 14.45 -0.27 -40.31
N SER A 43 15.13 -0.18 -41.46
CA SER A 43 16.43 -0.82 -41.63
C SER A 43 17.53 -0.17 -40.79
N LEU A 44 17.47 1.16 -40.55
CA LEU A 44 18.33 1.83 -39.58
C LEU A 44 18.08 1.37 -38.14
N ILE A 45 16.81 1.25 -37.73
CA ILE A 45 16.45 0.76 -36.39
C ILE A 45 16.93 -0.68 -36.20
N GLN A 46 16.74 -1.54 -37.21
CA GLN A 46 17.21 -2.92 -37.17
C GLN A 46 18.74 -2.99 -37.05
N HIS A 47 19.46 -2.09 -37.72
CA HIS A 47 20.91 -1.95 -37.56
C HIS A 47 21.31 -1.58 -36.13
N TYR A 48 20.62 -0.62 -35.50
CA TYR A 48 20.87 -0.27 -34.10
C TYR A 48 20.57 -1.40 -33.11
N LEU A 49 19.60 -2.27 -33.40
CA LEU A 49 19.24 -3.40 -32.54
C LEU A 49 20.19 -4.60 -32.68
N SER A 50 20.82 -4.76 -33.85
CA SER A 50 21.69 -5.92 -34.16
C SER A 50 23.18 -5.61 -34.06
N GLY A 51 23.56 -4.32 -34.14
CA GLY A 51 24.95 -3.90 -34.12
C GLY A 51 25.55 -3.92 -32.70
N PRO A 52 26.66 -4.63 -32.45
CA PRO A 52 27.33 -4.63 -31.14
C PRO A 52 27.91 -3.26 -30.75
N ALA A 53 28.02 -2.33 -31.70
CA ALA A 53 28.48 -0.96 -31.49
C ALA A 53 27.37 -0.01 -31.00
N HIS A 54 26.11 -0.46 -30.95
CA HIS A 54 24.97 0.39 -30.62
C HIS A 54 24.31 -0.05 -29.32
N ASN A 55 24.32 0.85 -28.33
CA ASN A 55 23.49 0.70 -27.13
C ASN A 55 22.23 1.54 -27.32
N TYR A 56 21.26 1.01 -28.05
CA TYR A 56 20.06 1.74 -28.47
C TYR A 56 18.80 1.24 -27.76
N CYS A 57 17.96 2.15 -27.30
CA CYS A 57 16.64 1.86 -26.76
C CYS A 57 15.55 2.19 -27.78
N GLN A 58 14.93 1.16 -28.35
CA GLN A 58 13.84 1.31 -29.34
C GLN A 58 12.59 2.00 -28.77
N ARG A 59 12.33 1.90 -27.47
CA ARG A 59 11.11 2.42 -26.85
C ARG A 59 11.08 3.95 -26.77
N CYS A 60 12.23 4.57 -26.60
CA CYS A 60 12.37 6.02 -26.44
C CYS A 60 13.37 6.63 -27.43
N ASP A 61 13.75 5.89 -28.47
CA ASP A 61 14.69 6.29 -29.53
C ASP A 61 16.00 6.88 -28.99
N SER A 62 16.47 6.37 -27.84
CA SER A 62 17.61 6.92 -27.11
C SER A 62 18.88 6.08 -27.30
N HIS A 63 20.02 6.75 -27.44
CA HIS A 63 21.33 6.14 -27.62
C HIS A 63 22.19 6.29 -26.36
N PHE A 64 22.95 5.25 -26.04
CA PHE A 64 23.86 5.23 -24.90
C PHE A 64 25.28 4.90 -25.36
N ASP A 65 26.26 5.46 -24.66
CA ASP A 65 27.68 5.26 -24.95
C ASP A 65 28.19 3.88 -24.52
N VAL A 66 27.63 3.30 -23.45
CA VAL A 66 28.02 1.99 -22.92
C VAL A 66 26.82 1.09 -22.59
N PRO A 67 26.97 -0.25 -22.70
CA PRO A 67 25.88 -1.21 -22.45
C PRO A 67 25.29 -1.11 -21.03
N THR A 68 26.12 -0.82 -20.04
CA THR A 68 25.68 -0.70 -18.63
C THR A 68 24.74 0.47 -18.40
N LYS A 69 24.88 1.57 -19.15
CA LYS A 69 23.96 2.71 -19.07
C LYS A 69 22.62 2.40 -19.72
N LEU A 70 22.62 1.69 -20.86
CA LEU A 70 21.39 1.20 -21.47
C LEU A 70 20.66 0.25 -20.52
N ALA A 71 21.36 -0.75 -19.95
CA ALA A 71 20.76 -1.71 -19.02
C ALA A 71 20.10 -1.01 -17.82
N ARG A 72 20.80 -0.06 -17.19
CA ARG A 72 20.25 0.77 -16.10
C ARG A 72 19.03 1.58 -16.55
N HIS A 73 19.08 2.17 -17.75
CA HIS A 73 17.95 2.92 -18.31
C HIS A 73 16.72 2.03 -18.53
N LEU A 74 16.89 0.83 -19.09
CA LEU A 74 15.79 -0.13 -19.29
C LEU A 74 15.15 -0.53 -17.96
N GLU A 75 15.96 -0.72 -16.92
CA GLU A 75 15.50 -1.04 -15.57
C GLU A 75 14.79 0.15 -14.89
N SER A 76 15.31 1.38 -15.00
CA SER A 76 14.77 2.53 -14.26
C SER A 76 13.66 3.30 -14.99
N ALA A 77 13.76 3.45 -16.32
CA ALA A 77 12.85 4.26 -17.12
C ALA A 77 11.74 3.43 -17.79
N HIS A 78 11.99 2.14 -18.01
CA HIS A 78 11.05 1.23 -18.66
C HIS A 78 10.64 0.04 -17.80
N TYR A 79 11.12 0.01 -16.56
CA TYR A 79 10.86 -1.03 -15.57
C TYR A 79 10.98 -2.43 -16.18
N GLN A 80 12.07 -2.68 -16.89
CA GLN A 80 12.28 -3.89 -17.66
C GLN A 80 13.20 -4.86 -16.90
N CYS A 81 12.82 -6.13 -16.85
CA CYS A 81 13.65 -7.14 -16.20
C CYS A 81 14.83 -7.53 -17.11
N LEU A 82 16.05 -7.36 -16.60
CA LEU A 82 17.27 -7.69 -17.33
C LEU A 82 17.55 -9.19 -17.35
N MET A 83 17.01 -9.94 -16.38
CA MET A 83 17.24 -11.38 -16.21
C MET A 83 16.29 -12.25 -17.04
N CYS A 84 15.16 -11.70 -17.51
CA CYS A 84 14.20 -12.38 -18.38
C CYS A 84 14.45 -12.08 -19.88
N GLY A 85 15.69 -11.77 -20.26
CA GLY A 85 16.04 -11.43 -21.64
C GLY A 85 15.28 -10.21 -22.17
N LEU A 86 14.97 -9.24 -21.30
CA LEU A 86 14.23 -8.01 -21.64
C LEU A 86 12.80 -8.25 -22.17
N SER A 87 12.26 -9.47 -22.08
CA SER A 87 10.91 -9.77 -22.59
C SER A 87 9.78 -9.20 -21.72
N LEU A 88 10.06 -8.96 -20.43
CA LEU A 88 9.09 -8.50 -19.45
C LEU A 88 9.36 -7.05 -19.06
N SER A 89 8.34 -6.20 -19.25
CA SER A 89 8.33 -4.83 -18.76
C SER A 89 7.12 -4.58 -17.88
N PHE A 90 7.31 -3.76 -16.86
CA PHE A 90 6.30 -3.51 -15.84
C PHE A 90 5.76 -2.09 -15.92
N THR A 91 4.54 -1.89 -15.43
CA THR A 91 3.89 -0.56 -15.39
C THR A 91 4.39 0.33 -14.25
N SER A 92 5.11 -0.24 -13.29
CA SER A 92 5.61 0.49 -12.12
C SER A 92 6.91 -0.13 -11.57
N PRO A 93 7.74 0.64 -10.86
CA PRO A 93 8.97 0.13 -10.26
C PRO A 93 8.68 -0.90 -9.16
N LYS A 94 7.55 -0.75 -8.45
CA LYS A 94 7.13 -1.71 -7.40
C LYS A 94 6.92 -3.11 -7.99
N ASN A 95 6.28 -3.19 -9.15
CA ASN A 95 5.99 -4.46 -9.82
C ASN A 95 7.28 -5.15 -10.31
N LEU A 96 8.26 -4.37 -10.79
CA LEU A 96 9.57 -4.92 -11.18
C LEU A 96 10.34 -5.46 -9.98
N VAL A 97 10.36 -4.72 -8.86
CA VAL A 97 10.99 -5.15 -7.61
C VAL A 97 10.36 -6.44 -7.09
N GLU A 98 9.03 -6.52 -7.12
CA GLU A 98 8.30 -7.72 -6.73
C GLU A 98 8.60 -8.92 -7.65
N HIS A 99 8.72 -8.69 -8.96
CA HIS A 99 9.14 -9.72 -9.91
C HIS A 99 10.56 -10.24 -9.62
N TYR A 100 11.53 -9.37 -9.36
CA TYR A 100 12.89 -9.81 -9.00
C TYR A 100 12.92 -10.66 -7.72
N ARG A 101 12.09 -10.34 -6.73
CA ARG A 101 11.97 -11.14 -5.50
C ARG A 101 11.33 -12.50 -5.74
N HIS A 102 10.26 -12.57 -6.52
CA HIS A 102 9.51 -13.81 -6.71
C HIS A 102 10.08 -14.73 -7.81
N SER A 103 10.46 -14.16 -8.95
CA SER A 103 10.87 -14.93 -10.14
C SER A 103 12.38 -15.18 -10.19
N HIS A 104 13.18 -14.34 -9.55
CA HIS A 104 14.64 -14.49 -9.51
C HIS A 104 15.21 -14.76 -8.13
N SER A 105 14.38 -14.64 -7.07
CA SER A 105 14.84 -14.73 -5.69
C SER A 105 16.08 -13.86 -5.46
N ALA A 106 16.01 -12.63 -5.98
CA ALA A 106 17.10 -11.67 -5.92
C ALA A 106 17.01 -10.80 -4.67
N CYS A 107 18.11 -10.69 -3.94
CA CYS A 107 18.28 -9.74 -2.86
C CYS A 107 18.62 -8.38 -3.44
N LEU A 108 17.70 -7.43 -3.31
CA LEU A 108 17.86 -6.09 -3.91
C LEU A 108 18.78 -5.19 -3.09
N GLU A 109 19.04 -5.51 -1.83
CA GLU A 109 19.97 -4.75 -0.96
C GLU A 109 21.42 -4.95 -1.40
N CYS A 110 21.80 -6.19 -1.72
CA CYS A 110 23.15 -6.53 -2.18
C CYS A 110 23.21 -6.86 -3.69
N ARG A 111 22.07 -6.80 -4.39
CA ARG A 111 21.90 -7.17 -5.81
C ARG A 111 22.35 -8.62 -6.14
N GLN A 112 22.28 -9.53 -5.16
CA GLN A 112 22.64 -10.94 -5.33
C GLN A 112 21.44 -11.76 -5.82
N VAL A 113 21.63 -12.54 -6.88
CA VAL A 113 20.63 -13.50 -7.36
C VAL A 113 20.87 -14.84 -6.67
N CYS A 114 19.92 -15.29 -5.85
CA CYS A 114 20.06 -16.54 -5.08
C CYS A 114 19.49 -17.75 -5.83
N GLY A 115 18.74 -17.52 -6.92
CA GLY A 115 18.24 -18.56 -7.83
C GLY A 115 17.07 -19.40 -7.31
N THR A 116 16.97 -19.62 -5.99
CA THR A 116 15.84 -20.29 -5.34
C THR A 116 15.35 -19.52 -4.12
N ALA A 117 14.09 -19.70 -3.75
CA ALA A 117 13.50 -19.06 -2.57
C ALA A 117 14.20 -19.49 -1.26
N ALA A 118 14.57 -20.78 -1.14
CA ALA A 118 15.27 -21.28 0.04
C ALA A 118 16.69 -20.71 0.17
N ALA A 119 17.43 -20.60 -0.95
CA ALA A 119 18.75 -19.97 -0.95
C ALA A 119 18.66 -18.47 -0.65
N PHE A 120 17.61 -17.80 -1.11
CA PHE A 120 17.34 -16.40 -0.77
C PHE A 120 17.04 -16.21 0.73
N ASP A 121 16.20 -17.06 1.32
CA ASP A 121 15.89 -16.98 2.74
C ASP A 121 17.13 -17.23 3.61
N LEU A 122 17.97 -18.19 3.22
CA LEU A 122 19.25 -18.44 3.90
C LEU A 122 20.19 -17.24 3.78
N HIS A 123 20.41 -16.73 2.56
CA HIS A 123 21.23 -15.54 2.32
C HIS A 123 20.75 -14.34 3.16
N CYS A 124 19.44 -14.10 3.17
CA CYS A 124 18.85 -13.00 3.92
C CYS A 124 19.00 -13.18 5.44
N ARG A 125 18.95 -14.40 5.97
CA ARG A 125 19.20 -14.66 7.40
C ARG A 125 20.65 -14.43 7.80
N GLU A 126 21.60 -14.78 6.94
CA GLU A 126 23.02 -14.72 7.27
C GLU A 126 23.63 -13.33 7.08
N HIS A 127 23.11 -12.56 6.13
CA HIS A 127 23.71 -11.28 5.73
C HIS A 127 22.85 -10.06 6.00
N HIS A 128 21.57 -10.23 6.37
CA HIS A 128 20.64 -9.11 6.56
C HIS A 128 19.80 -9.28 7.82
N TRP A 129 19.22 -8.17 8.29
CA TRP A 129 18.21 -8.21 9.35
C TRP A 129 16.87 -8.64 8.73
N TYR A 130 16.64 -9.95 8.65
CA TYR A 130 15.54 -10.53 7.88
C TYR A 130 14.47 -11.19 8.74
N CYS A 131 13.20 -10.86 8.49
CA CYS A 131 12.05 -11.62 8.98
C CYS A 131 11.60 -12.62 7.92
N VAL A 132 11.72 -13.90 8.24
CA VAL A 132 11.38 -15.04 7.37
C VAL A 132 9.88 -15.10 7.11
N ASP A 133 9.09 -14.92 8.15
CA ASP A 133 7.63 -15.04 8.10
C ASP A 133 7.01 -13.94 7.24
N CYS A 134 7.53 -12.71 7.33
CA CYS A 134 7.09 -11.56 6.53
C CYS A 134 7.88 -11.38 5.22
N LYS A 135 8.89 -12.21 4.96
CA LYS A 135 9.83 -12.08 3.84
C LYS A 135 10.36 -10.66 3.64
N ARG A 136 10.74 -10.01 4.74
CA ARG A 136 11.11 -8.59 4.76
C ARG A 136 12.49 -8.38 5.38
N VAL A 137 13.31 -7.59 4.70
CA VAL A 137 14.60 -7.11 5.18
C VAL A 137 14.42 -5.77 5.89
N PHE A 138 15.13 -5.58 7.00
CA PHE A 138 15.14 -4.40 7.86
C PHE A 138 16.51 -3.74 7.80
N GLN A 139 16.53 -2.44 8.11
CA GLN A 139 17.76 -1.64 8.08
C GLN A 139 18.75 -2.05 9.18
N ASP A 140 18.23 -2.38 10.37
CA ASP A 140 19.02 -2.75 11.54
C ASP A 140 18.29 -3.78 12.42
N GLY A 141 19.03 -4.33 13.39
CA GLY A 141 18.52 -5.33 14.31
C GLY A 141 17.46 -4.79 15.29
N GLU A 142 17.47 -3.49 15.61
CA GLU A 142 16.46 -2.88 16.47
C GLU A 142 15.10 -2.81 15.76
N SER A 143 15.10 -2.38 14.50
CA SER A 143 13.92 -2.36 13.64
C SER A 143 13.34 -3.77 13.42
N LEU A 144 14.20 -4.78 13.26
CA LEU A 144 13.76 -6.17 13.18
C LEU A 144 13.15 -6.63 14.51
N ARG A 145 13.77 -6.30 15.65
CA ARG A 145 13.27 -6.65 16.98
C ARG A 145 11.90 -6.02 17.24
N GLU A 146 11.74 -4.73 16.98
CA GLU A 146 10.45 -4.04 17.09
C GLU A 146 9.39 -4.67 16.17
N HIS A 147 9.77 -5.09 14.96
CA HIS A 147 8.86 -5.81 14.08
C HIS A 147 8.45 -7.18 14.63
N LEU A 148 9.38 -7.95 15.19
CA LEU A 148 9.09 -9.25 15.81
C LEU A 148 8.25 -9.12 17.09
N GLU A 149 8.42 -8.01 17.82
CA GLU A 149 7.62 -7.67 19.00
C GLU A 149 6.28 -7.01 18.64
N SER A 150 6.11 -6.57 17.40
CA SER A 150 4.85 -6.00 16.93
C SER A 150 3.75 -7.05 16.88
N SER A 151 2.51 -6.58 16.80
CA SER A 151 1.31 -7.42 16.65
C SER A 151 1.29 -8.31 15.40
N THR A 152 2.27 -8.17 14.51
CA THR A 152 2.48 -9.04 13.35
C THR A 152 3.11 -10.38 13.74
N HIS A 153 3.95 -10.43 14.78
CA HIS A 153 4.64 -11.65 15.25
C HIS A 153 4.44 -11.98 16.73
N ALA A 154 3.98 -11.03 17.56
CA ALA A 154 3.83 -11.21 19.01
C ALA A 154 2.81 -12.29 19.45
N GLY A 155 2.19 -13.03 18.52
CA GLY A 155 1.17 -14.02 18.82
C GLY A 155 -0.14 -13.38 19.30
N ARG A 156 -1.21 -14.19 19.37
CA ARG A 156 -2.51 -13.74 19.87
C ARG A 156 -2.56 -13.94 21.38
N ASN A 157 -2.15 -12.95 22.17
CA ASN A 157 -2.08 -13.09 23.63
C ASN A 157 -3.21 -12.37 24.37
N VAL A 158 -4.07 -11.64 23.67
CA VAL A 158 -5.20 -10.93 24.27
C VAL A 158 -6.44 -11.81 24.19
N HIS A 159 -6.87 -12.35 25.33
CA HIS A 159 -8.07 -13.17 25.42
C HIS A 159 -9.34 -12.33 25.40
N CYS A 160 -10.40 -12.84 24.76
CA CYS A 160 -11.74 -12.31 25.00
C CYS A 160 -12.11 -12.51 26.48
N PRO A 161 -12.59 -11.48 27.18
CA PRO A 161 -12.95 -11.62 28.59
C PRO A 161 -14.16 -12.51 28.87
N ASP A 162 -15.01 -12.77 27.87
CA ASP A 162 -16.16 -13.64 28.04
C ASP A 162 -15.71 -15.09 28.04
N VAL A 163 -15.98 -15.81 29.13
CA VAL A 163 -15.62 -17.22 29.29
C VAL A 163 -16.25 -18.11 28.21
N LYS A 164 -17.40 -17.73 27.65
CA LYS A 164 -18.07 -18.44 26.55
C LYS A 164 -17.40 -18.15 25.19
N CYS A 165 -16.54 -17.12 25.09
CA CYS A 165 -15.82 -16.73 23.89
C CYS A 165 -14.32 -17.09 23.98
N ALA A 166 -13.93 -18.23 23.40
CA ALA A 166 -12.53 -18.68 23.38
C ALA A 166 -11.63 -17.99 22.33
N LYS A 167 -12.00 -16.81 21.84
CA LYS A 167 -11.22 -16.11 20.80
C LYS A 167 -10.02 -15.37 21.41
N LEU A 168 -8.88 -15.46 20.72
CA LEU A 168 -7.66 -14.71 21.04
C LEU A 168 -7.37 -13.66 19.96
N PHE A 169 -6.75 -12.56 20.37
CA PHE A 169 -6.43 -11.41 19.52
C PHE A 169 -4.97 -11.01 19.66
N SER A 170 -4.40 -10.44 18.59
CA SER A 170 -3.01 -9.98 18.54
C SER A 170 -2.79 -8.63 19.24
N SER A 171 -3.85 -7.88 19.52
CA SER A 171 -3.78 -6.60 20.25
C SER A 171 -5.09 -6.26 20.95
N GLY A 172 -5.04 -5.25 21.83
CA GLY A 172 -6.24 -4.71 22.48
C GLY A 172 -7.21 -4.09 21.48
N SER A 173 -6.70 -3.37 20.47
CA SER A 173 -7.55 -2.81 19.41
C SER A 173 -8.30 -3.89 18.62
N ALA A 174 -7.68 -5.04 18.34
CA ALA A 174 -8.32 -6.15 17.67
C ALA A 174 -9.42 -6.81 18.53
N LEU A 175 -9.22 -6.93 19.85
CA LEU A 175 -10.27 -7.36 20.77
C LEU A 175 -11.44 -6.37 20.80
N ILE A 176 -11.18 -5.07 20.89
CA ILE A 176 -12.24 -4.05 20.91
C ILE A 176 -13.06 -4.10 19.62
N GLN A 177 -12.40 -4.20 18.45
CA GLN A 177 -13.09 -4.34 17.16
C GLN A 177 -13.95 -5.61 17.10
N HIS A 178 -13.49 -6.72 17.69
CA HIS A 178 -14.31 -7.92 17.82
C HIS A 178 -15.59 -7.68 18.63
N LEU A 179 -15.50 -6.96 19.76
CA LEU A 179 -16.66 -6.60 20.58
C LEU A 179 -17.59 -5.62 19.85
N GLU A 180 -17.04 -4.59 19.19
CA GLU A 180 -17.82 -3.60 18.43
C GLU A 180 -18.59 -4.23 17.27
N SER A 181 -18.05 -5.29 16.66
CA SER A 181 -18.69 -5.99 15.53
C SER A 181 -19.99 -6.72 15.89
N GLY A 182 -20.30 -6.92 17.18
CA GLY A 182 -21.45 -7.73 17.58
C GLY A 182 -21.25 -9.25 17.41
N SER A 183 -20.09 -9.69 16.92
CA SER A 183 -19.81 -11.11 16.65
C SER A 183 -19.39 -11.92 17.89
N CYS A 184 -19.32 -11.27 19.05
CA CYS A 184 -18.95 -11.91 20.30
C CYS A 184 -20.16 -12.64 20.90
N LYS A 185 -19.91 -13.80 21.51
CA LYS A 185 -20.93 -14.55 22.25
C LYS A 185 -21.44 -13.81 23.49
N SER A 186 -20.70 -12.80 23.95
CA SER A 186 -21.10 -11.88 25.03
C SER A 186 -22.27 -10.98 24.65
N LYS A 187 -22.66 -10.93 23.36
CA LYS A 187 -23.64 -9.98 22.80
C LYS A 187 -23.23 -8.52 22.95
N MET A 188 -21.97 -8.26 23.29
CA MET A 188 -21.41 -6.91 23.23
C MET A 188 -21.57 -6.37 21.82
N THR A 189 -22.00 -5.12 21.73
CA THR A 189 -22.15 -4.39 20.48
C THR A 189 -21.37 -3.09 20.54
N ARG A 190 -21.17 -2.44 19.39
CA ARG A 190 -20.62 -1.09 19.32
C ARG A 190 -21.32 -0.09 20.24
N HIS A 191 -22.64 -0.20 20.39
CA HIS A 191 -23.41 0.67 21.28
C HIS A 191 -23.02 0.48 22.77
N GLU A 192 -22.87 -0.77 23.20
CA GLU A 192 -22.45 -1.09 24.57
C GLU A 192 -21.00 -0.65 24.83
N VAL A 193 -20.10 -0.85 23.86
CA VAL A 193 -18.72 -0.35 23.95
C VAL A 193 -18.70 1.18 24.06
N ASN A 194 -19.47 1.90 23.24
CA ASN A 194 -19.57 3.35 23.30
C ASN A 194 -20.12 3.85 24.64
N ARG A 195 -21.14 3.18 25.20
CA ARG A 195 -21.71 3.54 26.50
C ARG A 195 -20.67 3.40 27.62
N LEU A 196 -19.95 2.27 27.64
CA LEU A 196 -18.89 2.03 28.63
C LEU A 196 -17.74 3.03 28.46
N ALA A 197 -17.35 3.35 27.23
CA ALA A 197 -16.28 4.32 26.98
C ALA A 197 -16.62 5.72 27.51
N VAL A 198 -17.85 6.20 27.27
CA VAL A 198 -18.33 7.51 27.77
C VAL A 198 -18.43 7.52 29.30
N GLN A 199 -18.90 6.43 29.92
CA GLN A 199 -19.00 6.35 31.39
C GLN A 199 -17.63 6.37 32.07
N MET A 200 -16.61 5.79 31.42
CA MET A 200 -15.26 5.72 31.98
C MET A 200 -14.43 6.98 31.72
N ASP A 201 -14.64 7.64 30.59
CA ASP A 201 -13.89 8.82 30.19
C ASP A 201 -14.50 10.10 30.78
N VAL A 202 -14.55 10.16 32.13
CA VAL A 202 -15.17 11.27 32.88
C VAL A 202 -14.54 12.63 32.60
N GLU A 203 -13.26 12.66 32.26
CA GLU A 203 -12.52 13.87 31.89
C GLU A 203 -12.64 14.22 30.39
N ASN A 204 -13.37 13.39 29.62
CA ASN A 204 -13.50 13.51 28.16
C ASN A 204 -12.14 13.59 27.45
N VAL A 205 -11.14 12.81 27.88
CA VAL A 205 -9.81 12.81 27.26
C VAL A 205 -9.89 12.19 25.87
N LEU A 206 -10.64 11.09 25.73
CA LEU A 206 -10.77 10.31 24.49
C LEU A 206 -12.08 10.54 23.76
N THR A 207 -13.12 10.93 24.47
CA THR A 207 -14.45 11.20 23.93
C THR A 207 -14.60 12.69 23.63
N ASN A 208 -15.29 13.00 22.54
CA ASN A 208 -15.59 14.36 22.14
C ASN A 208 -16.96 14.75 22.75
N PRO A 209 -17.01 15.60 23.80
CA PRO A 209 -18.26 15.95 24.46
C PRO A 209 -19.22 16.71 23.52
N ALA A 210 -18.71 17.39 22.48
CA ALA A 210 -19.54 18.03 21.46
C ALA A 210 -20.32 17.04 20.58
N ARG A 211 -19.95 15.75 20.61
CA ARG A 211 -20.60 14.66 19.88
C ARG A 211 -21.39 13.72 20.79
N LEU A 212 -21.53 14.08 22.08
CA LEU A 212 -22.33 13.34 23.06
C LEU A 212 -23.66 14.06 23.31
N LEU A 213 -24.67 13.28 23.66
CA LEU A 213 -25.98 13.76 24.10
C LEU A 213 -25.91 14.07 25.59
N THR A 214 -26.16 15.32 25.97
CA THR A 214 -26.23 15.73 27.38
C THR A 214 -27.67 15.64 27.89
N GLY A 215 -27.87 14.97 29.03
CA GLY A 215 -29.17 14.92 29.71
C GLY A 215 -29.05 14.97 31.24
N PRO A 216 -30.18 14.89 31.95
CA PRO A 216 -30.21 14.92 33.42
C PRO A 216 -29.37 13.81 34.10
N GLY A 217 -29.09 12.72 33.38
CA GLY A 217 -28.24 11.61 33.82
C GLY A 217 -26.78 11.67 33.37
N GLY A 218 -26.31 12.80 32.83
CA GLY A 218 -24.96 12.98 32.30
C GLY A 218 -24.87 12.85 30.78
N SER A 219 -23.63 12.69 30.27
CA SER A 219 -23.35 12.50 28.85
C SER A 219 -23.60 11.06 28.41
N ALA A 220 -24.22 10.89 27.25
CA ALA A 220 -24.46 9.60 26.62
C ALA A 220 -24.03 9.62 25.14
N PRO A 221 -23.55 8.49 24.58
CA PRO A 221 -23.28 8.43 23.15
C PRO A 221 -24.58 8.53 22.33
N PRO A 222 -24.52 9.03 21.08
CA PRO A 222 -25.65 8.98 20.17
C PRO A 222 -26.16 7.54 19.96
N LYS A 223 -27.48 7.37 19.86
CA LYS A 223 -28.06 6.08 19.52
C LYS A 223 -27.63 5.67 18.11
N ILE A 224 -27.08 4.47 17.99
CA ILE A 224 -26.76 3.86 16.69
C ILE A 224 -28.07 3.35 16.08
N THR A 225 -28.51 3.97 15.00
CA THR A 225 -29.68 3.53 14.24
C THR A 225 -29.26 2.46 13.24
N ALA A 226 -29.73 1.22 13.46
CA ALA A 226 -29.56 0.16 12.49
C ALA A 226 -30.39 0.48 11.24
N SER A 227 -29.71 0.87 10.15
CA SER A 227 -30.36 1.07 8.85
C SER A 227 -30.24 -0.20 8.00
N TRP A 228 -31.28 -0.48 7.22
CA TRP A 228 -31.33 -1.64 6.35
C TRP A 228 -31.82 -1.19 4.96
N ALA A 229 -31.12 -1.64 3.94
CA ALA A 229 -31.47 -1.49 2.54
C ALA A 229 -32.34 -2.65 2.09
N THR A 230 -33.16 -2.38 1.07
CA THR A 230 -33.95 -3.38 0.33
C THR A 230 -33.44 -3.49 -1.09
N GLU A 231 -34.01 -4.42 -1.87
CA GLU A 231 -33.80 -4.52 -3.32
C GLU A 231 -34.03 -3.20 -4.06
N ARG A 232 -34.83 -2.29 -3.49
CA ARG A 232 -35.10 -0.96 -4.04
C ARG A 232 -33.90 -0.02 -4.03
N SER A 233 -32.84 -0.35 -3.29
CA SER A 233 -31.58 0.42 -3.28
C SER A 233 -30.67 0.09 -4.47
N ARG A 234 -31.12 -0.77 -5.40
CA ARG A 234 -30.39 -1.07 -6.63
C ARG A 234 -30.56 0.05 -7.65
N ASN A 235 -29.45 0.66 -8.03
CA ASN A 235 -29.40 1.63 -9.10
C ASN A 235 -29.48 0.90 -10.45
N LEU A 236 -30.52 1.18 -11.23
CA LEU A 236 -30.78 0.49 -12.50
C LEU A 236 -29.78 0.88 -13.60
N ALA A 237 -29.18 2.07 -13.53
CA ALA A 237 -28.23 2.53 -14.54
C ALA A 237 -26.85 1.85 -14.40
N THR A 238 -26.42 1.61 -13.16
CA THR A 238 -25.11 0.99 -12.87
C THR A 238 -25.21 -0.50 -12.54
N GLY A 239 -26.41 -0.99 -12.23
CA GLY A 239 -26.67 -2.35 -11.77
C GLY A 239 -26.22 -2.63 -10.33
N GLN A 240 -25.65 -1.65 -9.63
CA GLN A 240 -25.10 -1.76 -8.28
C GLN A 240 -26.10 -1.34 -7.20
N TYR A 241 -25.93 -1.84 -5.98
CA TYR A 241 -26.66 -1.38 -4.80
C TYR A 241 -25.96 -0.17 -4.21
N GLU A 242 -26.68 0.92 -3.98
CA GLU A 242 -26.09 2.21 -3.60
C GLU A 242 -26.43 2.60 -2.17
N CYS A 243 -25.44 3.05 -1.41
CA CYS A 243 -25.67 3.60 -0.08
C CYS A 243 -26.27 5.01 -0.16
N MET A 244 -27.44 5.21 0.43
CA MET A 244 -28.16 6.50 0.41
C MET A 244 -27.44 7.63 1.16
N ILE A 245 -26.48 7.29 2.02
CA ILE A 245 -25.77 8.24 2.89
C ILE A 245 -24.46 8.72 2.24
N CYS A 246 -23.74 7.83 1.55
CA CYS A 246 -22.44 8.15 0.96
C CYS A 246 -22.28 7.81 -0.53
N HIS A 247 -23.36 7.34 -1.18
CA HIS A 247 -23.41 7.00 -2.61
C HIS A 247 -22.43 5.92 -3.07
N LYS A 248 -21.86 5.15 -2.13
CA LYS A 248 -20.96 4.05 -2.46
C LYS A 248 -21.75 2.89 -3.08
N GLY A 249 -21.27 2.41 -4.23
CA GLY A 249 -21.82 1.26 -4.94
C GLY A 249 -21.31 -0.09 -4.41
N PHE A 250 -22.19 -1.08 -4.37
CA PHE A 250 -21.94 -2.43 -3.90
C PHE A 250 -22.48 -3.46 -4.90
N VAL A 251 -21.78 -4.58 -5.00
CA VAL A 251 -22.14 -5.64 -5.96
C VAL A 251 -23.44 -6.36 -5.63
N ASN A 252 -23.84 -6.40 -4.35
CA ASN A 252 -25.08 -7.05 -3.90
C ASN A 252 -25.64 -6.40 -2.63
N LEU A 253 -26.90 -6.73 -2.32
CA LEU A 253 -27.65 -6.17 -1.20
C LEU A 253 -26.99 -6.48 0.16
N ASP A 254 -26.47 -7.69 0.35
CA ASP A 254 -25.80 -8.07 1.60
C ASP A 254 -24.58 -7.21 1.92
N ARG A 255 -23.78 -6.88 0.89
CA ARG A 255 -22.61 -6.00 1.04
C ARG A 255 -23.03 -4.59 1.43
N LEU A 256 -24.11 -4.07 0.84
CA LEU A 256 -24.68 -2.78 1.22
C LEU A 256 -25.23 -2.82 2.66
N ASN A 257 -26.00 -3.84 3.02
CA ASN A 257 -26.53 -3.99 4.38
C ASN A 257 -25.42 -4.10 5.43
N ARG A 258 -24.36 -4.85 5.17
CA ARG A 258 -23.20 -4.90 6.07
C ARG A 258 -22.48 -3.55 6.17
N HIS A 259 -22.44 -2.77 5.10
CA HIS A 259 -21.91 -1.41 5.13
C HIS A 259 -22.78 -0.47 5.99
N LEU A 260 -24.10 -0.54 5.86
CA LEU A 260 -25.05 0.25 6.67
C LEU A 260 -25.01 -0.13 8.16
N GLN A 261 -24.74 -1.40 8.48
CA GLN A 261 -24.55 -1.87 9.86
C GLN A 261 -23.14 -1.58 10.42
N SER A 262 -22.19 -1.23 9.56
CA SER A 262 -20.83 -0.85 9.99
C SER A 262 -20.81 0.52 10.68
N SER A 263 -19.67 0.90 11.23
CA SER A 263 -19.48 2.22 11.85
C SER A 263 -19.29 3.36 10.83
N THR A 264 -19.35 3.08 9.53
CA THR A 264 -18.95 4.05 8.48
C THR A 264 -19.72 5.38 8.58
N HIS A 265 -20.97 5.34 9.04
CA HIS A 265 -21.84 6.52 9.17
C HIS A 265 -22.08 6.96 10.62
N ASP A 266 -21.35 6.37 11.56
CA ASP A 266 -21.48 6.74 12.97
C ASP A 266 -20.80 8.07 13.25
N GLU A 267 -21.35 8.77 14.24
CA GLU A 267 -20.76 9.98 14.76
C GLU A 267 -19.36 9.68 15.33
N LYS A 268 -18.41 10.57 15.05
CA LYS A 268 -17.03 10.42 15.51
C LYS A 268 -16.90 10.86 16.96
N ILE A 269 -17.42 10.04 17.87
CA ILE A 269 -17.39 10.36 19.30
C ILE A 269 -16.01 10.23 19.93
N TYR A 270 -15.03 9.62 19.25
CA TYR A 270 -13.67 9.43 19.75
C TYR A 270 -12.69 10.40 19.11
N ARG A 271 -11.71 10.88 19.88
CA ARG A 271 -10.63 11.75 19.42
C ARG A 271 -9.29 11.32 19.99
N CYS A 272 -8.24 11.49 19.19
CA CYS A 272 -6.87 11.31 19.66
C CYS A 272 -6.51 12.46 20.63
N PRO A 273 -6.13 12.17 21.88
CA PRO A 273 -5.99 13.19 22.93
C PRO A 273 -4.79 14.12 22.68
N GLN A 274 -5.08 15.39 22.41
CA GLN A 274 -4.05 16.41 22.20
C GLN A 274 -3.21 16.66 23.46
N GLY A 275 -3.83 16.56 24.65
CA GLY A 275 -3.14 16.67 25.94
C GLY A 275 -2.01 15.65 26.14
N TRP A 276 -2.03 14.54 25.41
CA TRP A 276 -0.97 13.53 25.42
C TRP A 276 -0.04 13.61 24.19
N LYS A 277 0.11 14.80 23.62
CA LYS A 277 0.80 15.04 22.34
C LYS A 277 0.19 14.27 21.17
N GLY A 278 -1.10 13.93 21.26
CA GLY A 278 -1.87 13.33 20.17
C GLY A 278 -2.22 14.33 19.09
N CYS A 279 -2.67 13.81 17.94
CA CYS A 279 -2.91 14.59 16.74
C CYS A 279 -4.32 15.21 16.64
N GLY A 280 -5.23 14.88 17.55
CA GLY A 280 -6.62 15.37 17.49
C GLY A 280 -7.52 14.68 16.47
N ASN A 281 -7.02 13.70 15.72
CA ASN A 281 -7.84 12.96 14.74
C ASN A 281 -9.06 12.32 15.41
N GLU A 282 -10.20 12.35 14.71
CA GLU A 282 -11.47 11.82 15.21
C GLU A 282 -11.82 10.47 14.57
N PHE A 283 -12.45 9.60 15.35
CA PHE A 283 -12.79 8.22 15.00
C PHE A 283 -14.23 7.88 15.40
N ASN A 284 -14.86 7.02 14.60
CA ASN A 284 -16.21 6.51 14.84
C ASN A 284 -16.23 5.25 15.73
N THR A 285 -15.09 4.62 15.96
CA THR A 285 -14.96 3.46 16.85
C THR A 285 -13.75 3.59 17.77
N LEU A 286 -13.87 3.00 18.96
CA LEU A 286 -12.77 2.97 19.93
C LEU A 286 -11.65 2.09 19.39
N GLY A 287 -12.00 0.98 18.73
CA GLY A 287 -11.04 0.08 18.10
C GLY A 287 -10.17 0.77 17.05
N ALA A 288 -10.71 1.74 16.29
CA ALA A 288 -9.95 2.51 15.31
C ALA A 288 -8.99 3.51 15.97
N LEU A 289 -9.42 4.21 17.02
CA LEU A 289 -8.55 5.08 17.81
C LEU A 289 -7.40 4.28 18.44
N CYS A 290 -7.70 3.15 19.08
CA CYS A 290 -6.69 2.31 19.71
C CYS A 290 -5.68 1.80 18.67
N GLN A 291 -6.16 1.34 17.51
CA GLN A 291 -5.27 0.90 16.43
C GLN A 291 -4.40 2.03 15.89
N HIS A 292 -4.95 3.24 15.75
CA HIS A 292 -4.18 4.42 15.31
C HIS A 292 -3.00 4.72 16.25
N VAL A 293 -3.22 4.60 17.56
CA VAL A 293 -2.16 4.80 18.56
C VAL A 293 -1.18 3.62 18.59
N GLU A 294 -1.67 2.37 18.58
CA GLU A 294 -0.84 1.15 18.54
C GLU A 294 0.11 1.12 17.34
N LYS A 295 -0.30 1.66 16.19
CA LYS A 295 0.53 1.76 14.98
C LYS A 295 1.58 2.88 15.03
N GLY A 296 1.66 3.64 16.12
CA GLY A 296 2.58 4.78 16.23
C GLY A 296 2.29 5.90 15.23
N SER A 297 1.06 5.98 14.71
CA SER A 297 0.67 6.98 13.70
C SER A 297 0.49 8.39 14.29
N CYS A 298 0.76 8.59 15.58
CA CYS A 298 0.73 9.87 16.29
C CYS A 298 1.73 9.90 17.45
N GLY A 299 1.87 11.06 18.10
CA GLY A 299 2.81 11.28 19.22
C GLY A 299 2.39 10.76 20.59
N VAL A 300 1.26 10.03 20.69
CA VAL A 300 0.77 9.52 21.98
C VAL A 300 1.64 8.34 22.44
N ARG A 301 2.36 8.50 23.55
CA ARG A 301 3.23 7.46 24.14
C ARG A 301 2.66 6.75 25.38
N GLN A 302 1.59 7.29 25.98
CA GLN A 302 1.08 6.84 27.29
C GLN A 302 -0.14 5.90 27.21
N PHE A 303 -0.59 5.55 26.00
CA PHE A 303 -1.90 4.90 25.81
C PHE A 303 -1.95 3.42 26.23
N ASN A 304 -0.82 2.71 26.27
CA ASN A 304 -0.80 1.26 26.56
C ASN A 304 -1.39 0.90 27.93
N ASN A 305 -1.06 1.67 28.99
CA ASN A 305 -1.58 1.42 30.33
C ASN A 305 -3.09 1.71 30.42
N THR A 306 -3.56 2.74 29.72
CA THR A 306 -4.98 3.12 29.72
C THR A 306 -5.82 2.15 28.89
N LEU A 307 -5.29 1.65 27.75
CA LEU A 307 -5.93 0.61 26.96
C LEU A 307 -6.17 -0.66 27.78
N GLN A 308 -5.18 -1.07 28.59
CA GLN A 308 -5.34 -2.17 29.52
C GLN A 308 -6.45 -1.90 30.54
N LYS A 309 -6.52 -0.68 31.12
CA LYS A 309 -7.65 -0.29 31.99
C LYS A 309 -9.00 -0.41 31.28
N TYR A 310 -9.11 0.02 30.02
CA TYR A 310 -10.34 -0.12 29.24
C TYR A 310 -10.66 -1.59 28.95
N VAL A 311 -9.68 -2.42 28.57
CA VAL A 311 -9.89 -3.86 28.35
C VAL A 311 -10.32 -4.57 29.64
N THR A 312 -9.71 -4.24 30.78
CA THR A 312 -10.11 -4.76 32.10
C THR A 312 -11.51 -4.28 32.50
N ALA A 313 -11.84 -3.02 32.26
CA ALA A 313 -13.17 -2.50 32.59
C ALA A 313 -14.26 -3.02 31.65
N LEU A 314 -13.97 -3.22 30.36
CA LEU A 314 -14.85 -3.94 29.43
C LEU A 314 -15.05 -5.37 29.93
N SER A 315 -13.98 -6.04 30.36
CA SER A 315 -14.05 -7.35 31.00
C SER A 315 -14.97 -7.35 32.23
N ASP A 316 -14.87 -6.34 33.09
CA ASP A 316 -15.72 -6.24 34.29
C ASP A 316 -17.18 -5.87 33.96
N GLY A 317 -17.40 -5.03 32.94
CA GLY A 317 -18.73 -4.78 32.38
C GLY A 317 -19.36 -6.04 31.79
N MET A 318 -18.56 -6.89 31.14
CA MET A 318 -18.99 -8.19 30.62
C MET A 318 -19.40 -9.16 31.73
N LYS A 319 -18.70 -9.18 32.88
CA LYS A 319 -19.10 -9.99 34.04
C LYS A 319 -20.47 -9.56 34.60
N ARG A 320 -20.76 -8.25 34.59
CA ARG A 320 -22.02 -7.70 35.12
C ARG A 320 -23.25 -7.97 34.25
N LEU A 321 -23.06 -8.21 32.95
CA LEU A 321 -24.13 -8.53 31.99
C LEU A 321 -24.41 -10.04 31.86
N ALA A 322 -23.62 -10.88 32.56
CA ALA A 322 -23.72 -12.34 32.54
C ALA A 322 -24.46 -12.93 33.77
N LEU A 323 -24.97 -12.07 34.67
CA LEU A 323 -25.89 -12.37 35.77
C LEU A 323 -27.30 -11.88 35.41
#